data_AF-A0A015JE43-F1
#
_entry.id   AF-A0A015JE43-F1
#
_cell.length_a   1.000
_cell.length_b   1.000
_cell.length_c   1.000
_cell.angle_alpha   90.00
_cell.angle_beta   90.00
_cell.angle_gamma   90.00
#
_symmetry.space_group_name_H-M   'P 1'
#
loop_
_entity.id
_entity.type
_entity.pdbx_description
1 polymer ?
#
loop_
_entity_poly.entity_id
_entity_poly.type
_entity_poly.pdbx_seq_one_letter_code
_entity_poly.pdbx_strand_id
1 'polypeptide(L)'
;MVSNLDHNTAPIFFAFPSQIIQLFAQNSTTSSLPNNVLSFSRQQPVPSLDEFFNELSGKNGELLRFKSTFEDEQITVDQICDLTDAEFDQLGINKIGWRKAFRAAAQRYH
;
A
#
# COMPACT_ATOMS: atom_id res chain seq x y z
N MET A 1 0.65 -12.93 -48.51
CA MET A 1 1.58 -11.90 -47.96
C MET A 1 1.22 -11.73 -46.50
N VAL A 2 2.15 -12.06 -45.61
CA VAL A 2 2.00 -11.92 -44.15
C VAL A 2 2.40 -10.49 -43.79
N SER A 3 1.48 -9.71 -43.22
CA SER A 3 1.79 -8.39 -42.68
C SER A 3 2.19 -8.55 -41.22
N ASN A 4 3.47 -8.39 -40.92
CA ASN A 4 3.95 -8.19 -39.55
C ASN A 4 3.44 -6.85 -39.03
N LEU A 5 2.75 -6.88 -37.89
CA LEU A 5 2.38 -5.71 -37.13
C LEU A 5 3.48 -5.50 -36.08
N ASP A 6 4.42 -4.59 -36.33
CA ASP A 6 5.45 -4.24 -35.36
C ASP A 6 4.83 -3.38 -34.24
N HIS A 7 4.54 -3.99 -33.10
CA HIS A 7 4.12 -3.27 -31.90
C HIS A 7 5.35 -2.66 -31.22
N ASN A 8 5.73 -1.46 -31.64
CA ASN A 8 6.51 -0.56 -30.80
C ASN A 8 5.63 -0.13 -29.63
N THR A 9 5.74 -0.83 -28.50
CA THR A 9 5.23 -0.35 -27.21
C THR A 9 6.37 0.37 -26.53
N ALA A 10 6.37 1.70 -26.60
CA ALA A 10 7.32 2.51 -25.83
C ALA A 10 7.10 2.27 -24.32
N PRO A 11 8.17 2.12 -23.52
CA PRO A 11 8.03 1.99 -22.08
C PRO A 11 7.47 3.29 -21.50
N ILE A 12 6.29 3.21 -20.88
CA ILE A 12 5.69 4.34 -20.17
C ILE A 12 6.44 4.50 -18.85
N PHE A 13 7.27 5.55 -18.77
CA PHE A 13 7.93 5.96 -17.52
C PHE A 13 6.96 6.83 -16.71
N PHE A 14 6.41 6.27 -15.64
CA PHE A 14 5.65 7.05 -14.67
C PHE A 14 6.63 7.79 -13.74
N ALA A 15 6.74 9.11 -13.90
CA ALA A 15 7.40 9.97 -12.94
C ALA A 15 6.47 10.18 -11.74
N PHE A 16 6.84 9.63 -10.58
CA PHE A 16 6.07 9.79 -9.36
C PHE A 16 6.38 11.14 -8.69
N PRO A 17 5.38 11.85 -8.16
CA PRO A 17 5.62 12.93 -7.21
C PRO A 17 6.30 12.36 -5.96
N SER A 18 7.49 12.86 -5.64
CA SER A 18 8.38 12.37 -4.56
C SER A 18 7.74 12.38 -3.14
N GLN A 19 6.55 12.98 -2.98
CA GLN A 19 5.87 13.11 -1.70
C GLN A 19 5.30 11.80 -1.11
N ILE A 20 5.03 10.74 -1.90
CA ILE A 20 4.66 9.45 -1.31
C ILE A 20 5.87 8.81 -0.62
N ILE A 21 7.10 9.12 -1.07
CA ILE A 21 8.33 8.58 -0.49
C ILE A 21 8.66 9.17 0.88
N GLN A 22 8.16 10.36 1.16
CA GLN A 22 8.46 11.08 2.40
C GLN A 22 7.62 10.61 3.60
N LEU A 23 6.53 9.85 3.41
CA LEU A 23 5.77 9.33 4.55
C LEU A 23 6.48 8.16 5.26
N PHE A 24 7.40 7.49 4.57
CA PHE A 24 8.13 6.33 5.08
C PHE A 24 9.62 6.59 5.36
N ALA A 25 10.11 7.82 5.13
CA ALA A 25 11.45 8.24 5.49
C ALA A 25 11.40 9.44 6.44
N GLN A 26 11.71 9.19 7.71
CA GLN A 26 12.09 10.15 8.75
C GLN A 26 10.98 11.05 9.33
N ASN A 27 10.52 10.68 10.52
CA ASN A 27 10.43 11.66 11.60
C ASN A 27 11.60 11.43 12.57
N SER A 28 12.78 11.93 12.20
CA SER A 28 13.93 12.03 13.10
C SER A 28 14.30 13.50 13.24
N THR A 29 13.61 14.24 14.09
CA THR A 29 14.09 15.53 14.59
C THR A 29 13.75 15.65 16.08
N THR A 30 14.73 15.19 16.88
CA THR A 30 15.12 15.65 18.22
C THR A 30 14.05 16.24 19.14
N SER A 31 13.65 15.46 20.15
CA SER A 31 13.64 15.95 21.53
C SER A 31 13.78 14.74 22.48
N SER A 32 14.86 14.77 23.26
CA SER A 32 15.17 13.98 24.48
C SER A 32 14.57 12.56 24.62
N LEU A 33 15.46 11.58 24.59
CA LEU A 33 15.28 10.22 25.13
C LEU A 33 14.62 10.25 26.53
N PRO A 34 13.81 9.23 26.87
CA PRO A 34 14.45 8.02 27.38
C PRO A 34 14.10 6.80 26.55
N ASN A 35 15.04 5.86 26.60
CA ASN A 35 15.02 4.56 25.93
C ASN A 35 13.63 3.93 25.96
N ASN A 36 12.97 3.93 24.81
CA ASN A 36 12.17 2.79 24.45
C ASN A 36 12.74 2.33 23.11
N VAL A 37 13.70 1.42 23.20
CA VAL A 37 13.98 0.47 22.12
C VAL A 37 12.63 -0.15 21.83
N LEU A 38 11.91 0.41 20.85
CA LEU A 38 10.60 -0.04 20.45
C LEU A 38 10.82 -1.46 19.98
N SER A 39 10.55 -2.37 20.90
CA SER A 39 10.49 -3.78 20.64
C SER A 39 9.44 -3.91 19.56
N PHE A 40 9.87 -4.16 18.32
CA PHE A 40 9.04 -4.45 17.15
C PHE A 40 8.31 -5.80 17.31
N SER A 41 7.85 -6.10 18.52
CA SER A 41 7.23 -7.35 18.94
C SER A 41 5.99 -7.05 19.78
N ARG A 42 5.23 -6.01 19.42
CA ARG A 42 3.79 -6.02 19.63
C ARG A 42 3.18 -5.99 18.25
N GLN A 43 2.72 -7.16 17.77
CA GLN A 43 1.68 -7.18 16.74
C GLN A 43 0.61 -6.19 17.20
N GLN A 44 0.39 -5.15 16.40
CA GLN A 44 -0.70 -4.24 16.72
C GLN A 44 -2.01 -5.01 16.58
N PRO A 45 -3.01 -4.74 17.43
CA PRO A 45 -4.33 -5.32 17.23
C PRO A 45 -4.79 -5.03 15.80
N VAL A 46 -5.29 -6.04 15.11
CA VAL A 46 -5.76 -5.92 13.72
C VAL A 46 -6.91 -4.90 13.70
N PRO A 47 -6.73 -3.74 13.03
CA PRO A 47 -7.74 -2.70 12.97
C PRO A 47 -8.86 -3.11 12.01
N SER A 48 -9.99 -2.39 12.08
CA SER A 48 -11.01 -2.47 11.05
C SER A 48 -10.50 -1.92 9.70
N LEU A 49 -11.14 -2.30 8.58
CA LEU A 49 -10.82 -1.70 7.29
C LEU A 49 -11.05 -0.18 7.30
N ASP A 50 -12.10 0.32 7.95
CA ASP A 50 -12.32 1.76 8.13
C ASP A 50 -11.14 2.48 8.79
N GLU A 51 -10.64 1.93 9.91
CA GLU A 51 -9.49 2.50 10.62
C GLU A 51 -8.22 2.43 9.78
N PHE A 52 -7.98 1.28 9.14
CA PHE A 52 -6.83 1.06 8.27
C PHE A 52 -6.81 2.04 7.09
N PHE A 53 -7.93 2.21 6.39
CA PHE A 53 -8.04 3.12 5.25
C PHE A 53 -7.99 4.60 5.68
N ASN A 54 -8.50 4.95 6.85
CA ASN A 54 -8.34 6.30 7.40
C ASN A 54 -6.88 6.63 7.68
N GLU A 55 -6.09 5.68 8.20
CA GLU A 55 -4.64 5.88 8.39
C GLU A 55 -3.90 5.92 7.04
N LEU A 56 -4.25 5.02 6.12
CA LEU A 56 -3.57 4.86 4.83
C LEU A 56 -3.84 6.00 3.85
N SER A 57 -5.08 6.47 3.77
CA SER A 57 -5.50 7.44 2.76
C SER A 57 -5.07 8.87 3.09
N GLY A 58 -4.68 9.15 4.34
CA GLY A 58 -4.28 10.49 4.78
C GLY A 58 -5.28 11.56 4.34
N LYS A 59 -4.81 12.57 3.59
CA LYS A 59 -5.66 13.64 3.01
C LYS A 59 -6.17 13.35 1.59
N ASN A 60 -5.58 12.37 0.91
CA ASN A 60 -5.88 12.07 -0.49
C ASN A 60 -6.73 10.80 -0.53
N GLY A 61 -8.05 10.98 -0.58
CA GLY A 61 -9.06 9.92 -0.53
C GLY A 61 -9.06 8.89 -1.66
N GLU A 62 -7.99 8.82 -2.47
CA GLU A 62 -7.94 7.95 -3.64
C GLU A 62 -7.89 6.46 -3.30
N LEU A 63 -7.31 6.11 -2.14
CA LEU A 63 -7.20 4.71 -1.69
C LEU A 63 -8.53 4.20 -1.11
N LEU A 64 -9.33 5.09 -0.50
CA LEU A 64 -10.64 4.77 0.08
C LEU A 64 -11.60 4.11 -0.93
N ARG A 65 -11.46 4.40 -2.23
CA ARG A 65 -12.30 3.78 -3.28
C ARG A 65 -12.17 2.26 -3.35
N PHE A 66 -11.06 1.71 -2.87
CA PHE A 66 -10.81 0.27 -2.88
C PHE A 66 -11.39 -0.44 -1.66
N LYS A 67 -11.80 0.31 -0.62
CA LYS A 67 -12.31 -0.26 0.63
C LYS A 67 -13.44 -1.26 0.38
N SER A 68 -14.42 -0.87 -0.44
CA SER A 68 -15.55 -1.75 -0.77
C SER A 68 -15.09 -3.05 -1.44
N THR A 69 -14.04 -3.02 -2.27
CA THR A 69 -13.50 -4.22 -2.90
C THR A 69 -12.91 -5.20 -1.89
N PHE A 70 -12.24 -4.70 -0.84
CA PHE A 70 -11.75 -5.54 0.25
C PHE A 70 -12.91 -6.11 1.09
N GLU A 71 -13.97 -5.34 1.33
CA GLU A 71 -15.17 -5.79 2.04
C GLU A 71 -15.93 -6.87 1.26
N ASP A 72 -16.12 -6.65 -0.05
CA ASP A 72 -16.85 -7.56 -0.95
C ASP A 72 -16.14 -8.92 -1.07
N GLU A 73 -14.80 -8.92 -1.12
CA GLU A 73 -13.97 -10.14 -1.16
C GLU A 73 -13.68 -10.70 0.25
N GLN A 74 -14.22 -10.09 1.31
CA GLN A 74 -14.03 -10.48 2.71
C GLN A 74 -12.56 -10.57 3.16
N ILE A 75 -11.72 -9.66 2.64
CA ILE A 75 -10.30 -9.60 2.97
C ILE A 75 -10.09 -8.76 4.23
N THR A 76 -9.44 -9.32 5.24
CA THR A 76 -9.09 -8.62 6.49
C THR A 76 -7.70 -7.94 6.41
N VAL A 77 -7.45 -6.96 7.28
CA VAL A 77 -6.22 -6.14 7.22
C VAL A 77 -4.93 -6.96 7.37
N ASP A 78 -4.95 -8.00 8.20
CA ASP A 78 -3.85 -8.93 8.41
C ASP A 78 -3.54 -9.80 7.18
N GLN A 79 -4.51 -10.02 6.29
CA GLN A 79 -4.33 -10.78 5.06
C GLN A 79 -3.75 -9.94 3.91
N ILE A 80 -3.85 -8.61 3.99
CA ILE A 80 -3.43 -7.71 2.91
C ILE A 80 -1.94 -7.83 2.58
N CYS A 81 -1.10 -8.15 3.57
CA CYS A 81 0.34 -8.33 3.32
C CYS A 81 0.67 -9.59 2.52
N ASP A 82 -0.20 -10.61 2.59
CA ASP A 82 -0.02 -11.91 1.93
C ASP A 82 -0.59 -11.94 0.51
N LEU A 83 -1.39 -10.94 0.13
CA LEU A 83 -1.93 -10.83 -1.21
C LEU A 83 -0.82 -10.79 -2.25
N THR A 84 -0.90 -11.70 -3.20
CA THR A 84 -0.07 -11.78 -4.40
C THR A 84 -0.40 -10.65 -5.37
N ASP A 85 0.51 -10.42 -6.33
CA ASP A 85 0.30 -9.41 -7.35
C ASP A 85 -0.96 -9.69 -8.19
N ALA A 86 -1.28 -10.98 -8.44
CA ALA A 86 -2.48 -11.40 -9.16
C ALA A 86 -3.77 -11.14 -8.37
N GLU A 87 -3.75 -11.33 -7.06
CA GLU A 87 -4.91 -10.99 -6.21
C GLU A 87 -5.13 -9.48 -6.18
N PHE A 88 -4.06 -8.67 -6.11
CA PHE A 88 -4.20 -7.22 -6.27
C PHE A 88 -4.74 -6.81 -7.64
N ASP A 89 -4.42 -7.55 -8.70
CA ASP A 89 -5.03 -7.35 -10.03
C ASP A 89 -6.53 -7.64 -10.00
N GLN A 90 -6.98 -8.71 -9.33
CA GLN A 90 -8.40 -9.04 -9.15
C GLN A 90 -9.15 -7.94 -8.37
N LEU A 91 -8.50 -7.33 -7.36
CA LEU A 91 -9.04 -6.19 -6.61
C LEU A 91 -9.02 -4.86 -7.40
N GLY A 92 -8.56 -4.85 -8.66
CA GLY A 92 -8.45 -3.64 -9.47
C GLY A 92 -7.32 -2.69 -9.05
N ILE A 93 -6.40 -3.13 -8.19
CA ILE A 93 -5.25 -2.37 -7.70
C ILE A 93 -4.07 -2.64 -8.63
N ASN A 94 -4.10 -2.00 -9.81
CA ASN A 94 -3.10 -2.19 -10.86
C ASN A 94 -1.83 -1.34 -10.70
N LYS A 95 -1.84 -0.32 -9.82
CA LYS A 95 -0.68 0.54 -9.60
C LYS A 95 0.29 -0.11 -8.63
N ILE A 96 1.52 -0.37 -9.09
CA ILE A 96 2.61 -0.94 -8.28
C ILE A 96 2.90 -0.14 -7.00
N GLY A 97 2.78 1.19 -7.04
CA GLY A 97 2.95 2.05 -5.86
C GLY A 97 1.89 1.81 -4.79
N TRP A 98 0.64 1.56 -5.20
CA TRP A 98 -0.45 1.25 -4.28
C TRP A 98 -0.29 -0.13 -3.66
N ARG A 99 0.08 -1.17 -4.44
CA ARG A 99 0.37 -2.51 -3.91
C ARG A 99 1.42 -2.46 -2.80
N LYS A 100 2.52 -1.73 -3.05
CA LYS A 100 3.57 -1.53 -2.05
C LYS A 100 3.07 -0.79 -0.81
N ALA A 101 2.23 0.23 -0.98
CA ALA A 101 1.66 0.97 0.14
C ALA A 101 0.74 0.09 1.01
N PHE A 102 -0.15 -0.69 0.38
CA PHE A 102 -1.03 -1.62 1.08
C PHE A 102 -0.25 -2.68 1.86
N ARG A 103 0.71 -3.37 1.22
CA ARG A 103 1.55 -4.37 1.91
C ARG A 103 2.33 -3.75 3.07
N ALA A 104 2.98 -2.62 2.87
CA ALA A 104 3.78 -1.97 3.91
C ALA A 104 2.93 -1.50 5.10
N ALA A 105 1.70 -1.02 4.85
CA ALA A 105 0.78 -0.64 5.92
C ALA A 105 0.25 -1.86 6.68
N ALA A 106 -0.12 -2.92 5.95
CA ALA A 106 -0.65 -4.16 6.52
C ALA A 106 0.38 -4.97 7.32
N GLN A 107 1.67 -4.88 6.95
CA GLN A 107 2.76 -5.60 7.61
C GLN A 107 2.87 -5.37 9.13
N ARG A 108 2.26 -4.30 9.66
CA ARG A 108 2.23 -4.01 11.10
C ARG A 108 1.28 -4.91 11.90
N TYR A 109 0.39 -5.62 11.20
CA TYR A 109 -0.72 -6.39 11.77
C TYR A 109 -0.62 -7.90 11.49
N HIS A 110 0.45 -8.35 10.83
CA HIS A 110 0.75 -9.74 10.53
C HIS A 110 1.89 -10.23 11.43
#